data_AF-A0A2S2QWI0-F1
#
_entry.id   AF-A0A2S2QWI0-F1
#
_cell.length_a   1.000
_cell.length_b   1.000
_cell.length_c   1.000
_cell.angle_alpha   90.00
_cell.angle_beta   90.00
_cell.angle_gamma   90.00
#
_symmetry.space_group_name_H-M   'P 1'
#
loop_
_entity.id
_entity.type
_entity.pdbx_description
1 polymer ?
#
loop_
_entity_poly.entity_id
_entity_poly.type
_entity_poly.pdbx_seq_one_letter_code
_entity_poly.pdbx_strand_id
1 'polypeptide(L)'
;MLQDYIRTSTYQKAVLINTVDFQDKVILDVGAGSGILSFFSVQAGAKKVYAVEASSMAQHAQTLVDANNLGDKVFVVAGKIEEIELPEKVDVIISEPMGYMLYNERMLETYLHAKKWLKPGGKMYPSKGDLHIAPFTDDALFMEQTNKASFWVQSCFHGVDLSSLRDMAMREYFRQPIVDTFDIRICLAKSVKHSLDFLTATEEQLHQIDIPLEYYILESGTIHGLAFWFDVAFQGSNQTLWLSTSPTESLTHWYQVRCLLEKPILVKVGQILTGSVSLQANVRQSYDVLINLMIDGLPHTSSSNNLDLKNPYFRYTGQPPMPPPGVNTISPSENYWANLDLQTLNMVNGIPLNGYATDLSMDIQSSPTAVANNSNLINLVTVPQPNIHPGSISSTGRQRVSTATSTAGAQLIGGGISPTLFTSNQVDIR
;
A
#
# COMPACT_ATOMS: atom_id res chain seq x y z
N MET A 1 -8.58 -4.66 -6.74
CA MET A 1 -9.01 -3.27 -6.92
C MET A 1 -10.39 -3.00 -6.32
N LEU A 2 -11.52 -3.41 -6.93
CA LEU A 2 -12.86 -3.07 -6.42
C LEU A 2 -13.19 -3.59 -5.01
N GLN A 3 -12.63 -4.74 -4.59
CA GLN A 3 -12.81 -5.28 -3.24
C GLN A 3 -12.04 -4.51 -2.16
N ASP A 4 -11.10 -3.63 -2.54
CA ASP A 4 -10.50 -2.69 -1.61
C ASP A 4 -11.54 -1.61 -1.29
N TYR A 5 -12.23 -1.80 -0.17
CA TYR A 5 -13.31 -0.92 0.28
C TYR A 5 -12.80 0.47 0.62
N ILE A 6 -11.63 0.60 1.26
CA ILE A 6 -11.07 1.89 1.65
C ILE A 6 -10.81 2.72 0.41
N ARG A 7 -10.13 2.15 -0.58
CA ARG A 7 -9.95 2.79 -1.88
C ARG A 7 -11.30 3.20 -2.48
N THR A 8 -12.16 2.22 -2.77
CA THR A 8 -13.36 2.44 -3.59
C THR A 8 -14.34 3.41 -2.92
N SER A 9 -14.54 3.26 -1.61
CA SER A 9 -15.43 4.14 -0.84
C SER A 9 -14.87 5.54 -0.65
N THR A 10 -13.55 5.71 -0.55
CA THR A 10 -12.94 7.05 -0.44
C THR A 10 -13.08 7.83 -1.74
N TYR A 11 -12.89 7.18 -2.89
CA TYR A 11 -13.20 7.77 -4.20
C TYR A 11 -14.67 8.19 -4.31
N GLN A 12 -15.60 7.29 -3.95
CA GLN A 12 -17.03 7.61 -3.98
C GLN A 12 -17.35 8.80 -3.08
N LYS A 13 -16.83 8.81 -1.84
CA LYS A 13 -17.03 9.93 -0.90
C LYS A 13 -16.44 11.23 -1.43
N ALA A 14 -15.25 11.21 -2.01
CA ALA A 14 -14.60 12.38 -2.58
C ALA A 14 -15.46 13.04 -3.67
N VAL A 15 -16.05 12.21 -4.54
CA VAL A 15 -16.95 12.65 -5.62
C VAL A 15 -18.28 13.16 -5.05
N LEU A 16 -18.93 12.41 -4.16
CA LEU A 16 -20.26 12.75 -3.64
C LEU A 16 -20.27 13.93 -2.65
N ILE A 17 -19.21 14.15 -1.87
CA ILE A 17 -19.12 15.32 -0.98
C ILE A 17 -18.89 16.61 -1.80
N ASN A 18 -18.25 16.48 -2.96
CA ASN A 18 -17.92 17.59 -3.85
C ASN A 18 -18.81 17.60 -5.10
N THR A 19 -20.11 17.29 -4.97
CA THR A 19 -21.05 17.24 -6.11
C THR A 19 -21.03 18.49 -6.98
N VAL A 20 -20.76 19.68 -6.44
CA VAL A 20 -20.64 20.92 -7.22
C VAL A 20 -19.55 20.87 -8.31
N ASP A 21 -18.54 20.02 -8.13
CA ASP A 21 -17.46 19.81 -9.11
C ASP A 21 -17.89 18.86 -10.24
N PHE A 22 -18.98 18.10 -10.08
CA PHE A 22 -19.45 17.08 -11.02
C PHE A 22 -20.82 17.39 -11.63
N GLN A 23 -21.71 18.05 -10.89
CA GLN A 23 -23.08 18.36 -11.31
C GLN A 23 -23.09 19.17 -12.61
N ASP A 24 -23.77 18.64 -13.63
CA ASP A 24 -23.87 19.21 -14.98
C ASP A 24 -22.53 19.41 -15.70
N LYS A 25 -21.47 18.72 -15.25
CA LYS A 25 -20.12 18.78 -15.82
C LYS A 25 -19.81 17.64 -16.78
N VAL A 26 -18.81 17.86 -17.63
CA VAL A 26 -18.21 16.84 -18.50
C VAL A 26 -16.97 16.29 -17.83
N ILE A 27 -16.91 14.97 -17.67
CA ILE A 27 -15.86 14.26 -16.91
C ILE A 27 -15.05 13.36 -17.84
N LEU A 28 -13.75 13.25 -17.60
CA LEU A 28 -12.88 12.24 -18.21
C LEU A 28 -12.41 11.27 -17.13
N ASP A 29 -12.74 9.99 -17.27
CA ASP A 29 -12.25 8.89 -16.44
C ASP A 29 -11.09 8.19 -17.17
N VAL A 30 -9.86 8.36 -16.66
CA VAL A 30 -8.62 7.88 -17.29
C VAL A 30 -8.24 6.52 -16.75
N GLY A 31 -8.16 5.52 -17.63
CA GLY A 31 -7.92 4.13 -17.23
C GLY A 31 -9.13 3.60 -16.44
N ALA A 32 -10.32 3.77 -17.04
CA ALA A 32 -11.59 3.57 -16.35
C ALA A 32 -11.76 2.13 -15.82
N GLY A 33 -11.04 1.15 -16.37
CA GLY A 33 -11.18 -0.26 -16.03
C GLY A 33 -12.63 -0.68 -16.19
N SER A 34 -13.27 -1.11 -15.09
CA SER A 34 -14.70 -1.45 -15.06
C SER A 34 -15.67 -0.25 -15.21
N GLY A 35 -15.17 0.99 -15.15
CA GLY A 35 -15.97 2.22 -15.18
C GLY A 35 -16.47 2.70 -13.83
N ILE A 36 -16.06 2.10 -12.70
CA ILE A 36 -16.60 2.40 -11.36
C ILE A 36 -16.58 3.90 -11.01
N LEU A 37 -15.51 4.63 -11.38
CA LEU A 37 -15.38 6.07 -11.11
C LEU A 37 -16.30 6.90 -12.00
N SER A 38 -16.54 6.44 -13.23
CA SER A 38 -17.57 6.98 -14.12
C SER A 38 -18.97 6.86 -13.51
N PHE A 39 -19.31 5.72 -12.90
CA PHE A 39 -20.60 5.56 -12.19
C PHE A 39 -20.73 6.53 -11.01
N PHE A 40 -19.68 6.72 -10.21
CA PHE A 40 -19.70 7.71 -9.12
C PHE A 40 -19.87 9.13 -9.63
N SER A 41 -19.24 9.47 -10.76
CA SER A 41 -19.39 10.78 -11.40
C SER A 41 -20.84 11.02 -11.83
N VAL A 42 -21.52 10.02 -12.41
CA VAL A 42 -22.96 10.12 -12.74
C VAL A 42 -23.83 10.21 -11.49
N GLN A 43 -23.51 9.48 -10.42
CA GLN A 43 -24.20 9.60 -9.13
C GLN A 43 -24.11 11.02 -8.55
N ALA A 44 -23.00 11.73 -8.77
CA ALA A 44 -22.82 13.12 -8.41
C ALA A 44 -23.43 14.13 -9.40
N GLY A 45 -24.16 13.66 -10.42
CA GLY A 45 -24.88 14.50 -11.36
C GLY A 45 -24.10 14.91 -12.61
N ALA A 46 -23.02 14.20 -12.97
CA ALA A 46 -22.31 14.45 -14.21
C ALA A 46 -23.25 14.44 -15.42
N LYS A 47 -23.10 15.46 -16.28
CA LYS A 47 -23.83 15.57 -17.55
C LYS A 47 -23.37 14.50 -18.53
N LYS A 48 -22.05 14.26 -18.56
CA LYS A 48 -21.41 13.36 -19.51
C LYS A 48 -20.09 12.86 -18.94
N VAL A 49 -19.77 11.59 -19.15
CA VAL A 49 -18.49 10.98 -18.76
C VAL A 49 -17.89 10.26 -19.96
N TYR A 50 -16.65 10.60 -20.31
CA TYR A 50 -15.82 9.81 -21.22
C TYR A 50 -15.00 8.82 -20.39
N ALA A 51 -15.32 7.53 -20.50
CA ALA A 51 -14.62 6.47 -19.79
C ALA A 51 -13.58 5.84 -20.73
N VAL A 52 -12.33 6.28 -20.63
CA VAL A 52 -11.25 5.82 -21.53
C VAL A 52 -10.52 4.64 -20.90
N GLU A 53 -10.47 3.52 -21.62
CA GLU A 53 -9.83 2.30 -21.16
C GLU A 53 -9.07 1.62 -22.31
N ALA A 54 -7.78 1.33 -22.10
CA ALA A 54 -6.92 0.81 -23.16
C ALA A 54 -7.01 -0.72 -23.30
N SER A 55 -7.35 -1.44 -22.23
CA SER A 55 -7.45 -2.89 -22.22
C SER A 55 -8.82 -3.39 -22.72
N SER A 56 -8.95 -4.72 -22.84
CA SER A 56 -10.23 -5.36 -23.14
C SER A 56 -11.31 -5.12 -22.09
N MET A 57 -10.95 -4.58 -20.91
CA MET A 57 -11.91 -4.21 -19.87
C MET A 57 -12.93 -3.16 -20.34
N ALA A 58 -12.62 -2.38 -21.38
CA ALA A 58 -13.56 -1.45 -22.01
C ALA A 58 -14.88 -2.14 -22.43
N GLN A 59 -14.83 -3.39 -22.91
CA GLN A 59 -16.02 -4.15 -23.30
C GLN A 59 -16.90 -4.49 -22.08
N HIS A 60 -16.27 -4.81 -20.94
CA HIS A 60 -16.97 -5.07 -19.69
C HIS A 60 -17.52 -3.79 -19.06
N ALA A 61 -16.79 -2.68 -19.17
CA ALA A 61 -17.30 -1.36 -18.79
C ALA A 61 -18.56 -1.01 -19.59
N GLN A 62 -18.55 -1.20 -20.91
CA GLN A 62 -19.73 -0.97 -21.75
C GLN A 62 -20.91 -1.87 -21.33
N THR A 63 -20.64 -3.15 -21.06
CA THR A 63 -21.67 -4.08 -20.54
C THR A 63 -22.30 -3.57 -19.25
N LEU A 64 -21.49 -3.02 -18.33
CA LEU A 64 -21.99 -2.43 -17.08
C LEU A 64 -22.78 -1.15 -17.33
N VAL A 65 -22.34 -0.29 -18.25
CA VAL A 65 -23.05 0.94 -18.63
C VAL A 65 -24.44 0.62 -19.17
N ASP A 66 -24.54 -0.36 -20.07
CA ASP A 66 -25.80 -0.81 -20.67
C ASP A 66 -26.73 -1.41 -19.60
N ALA A 67 -26.20 -2.30 -18.76
CA ALA A 67 -26.98 -2.95 -17.69
C ALA A 67 -27.51 -1.97 -16.63
N ASN A 68 -26.84 -0.83 -16.44
CA ASN A 68 -27.27 0.22 -15.51
C ASN A 68 -28.04 1.37 -16.20
N ASN A 69 -28.37 1.23 -17.49
CA ASN A 69 -29.12 2.22 -18.27
C ASN A 69 -28.46 3.62 -18.28
N LEU A 70 -27.14 3.69 -18.42
CA LEU A 70 -26.37 4.94 -18.43
C LEU A 70 -25.75 5.28 -19.80
N GLY A 71 -26.17 4.62 -20.87
CA GLY A 71 -25.60 4.80 -22.22
C GLY A 71 -25.76 6.21 -22.82
N ASP A 72 -26.66 7.03 -22.27
CA ASP A 72 -26.82 8.44 -22.63
C ASP A 72 -25.83 9.37 -21.90
N LYS A 73 -25.20 8.89 -20.82
CA LYS A 73 -24.29 9.68 -19.96
C LYS A 73 -22.85 9.19 -19.99
N VAL A 74 -22.62 7.89 -20.02
CA VAL A 74 -21.27 7.29 -19.97
C VAL A 74 -20.91 6.76 -21.36
N PHE A 75 -19.85 7.31 -21.93
CA PHE A 75 -19.36 6.97 -23.25
C PHE A 75 -18.01 6.26 -23.09
N VAL A 76 -18.01 4.94 -23.28
CA VAL A 76 -16.78 4.14 -23.18
C VAL A 76 -15.97 4.30 -24.46
N VAL A 77 -14.70 4.68 -24.31
CA VAL A 77 -13.75 4.89 -25.40
C VAL A 77 -12.61 3.90 -25.24
N ALA A 78 -12.55 2.90 -26.11
CA ALA A 78 -11.47 1.92 -26.09
C ALA A 78 -10.21 2.51 -26.74
N GLY A 79 -9.13 2.66 -25.99
CA GLY A 79 -7.86 3.19 -26.48
C GLY A 79 -6.99 3.82 -25.40
N LYS A 80 -5.78 4.19 -25.78
CA LYS A 80 -4.83 4.90 -24.89
C LYS A 80 -5.12 6.40 -24.92
N ILE A 81 -4.98 7.07 -23.78
CA ILE A 81 -5.21 8.53 -23.65
C ILE A 81 -4.32 9.35 -24.60
N GLU A 82 -3.12 8.85 -24.86
CA GLU A 82 -2.14 9.45 -25.75
C GLU A 82 -2.60 9.40 -27.22
N GLU A 83 -3.39 8.39 -27.60
CA GLU A 83 -3.76 8.06 -28.99
C GLU A 83 -5.21 8.44 -29.34
N ILE A 84 -6.09 8.61 -28.35
CA ILE A 84 -7.52 8.93 -28.56
C ILE A 84 -7.77 10.43 -28.75
N GLU A 85 -8.87 10.72 -29.47
CA GLU A 85 -9.41 12.06 -29.64
C GLU A 85 -10.78 12.17 -28.95
N LEU A 86 -10.99 13.26 -28.20
CA LEU A 86 -12.28 13.57 -27.59
C LEU A 86 -12.94 14.73 -28.35
N PRO A 87 -14.28 14.74 -28.48
CA PRO A 87 -14.97 15.78 -29.25
C PRO A 87 -15.07 17.12 -28.51
N GLU A 88 -14.75 17.18 -27.21
CA GLU A 88 -14.82 18.39 -26.39
C GLU A 88 -13.83 18.35 -25.21
N LYS A 89 -13.53 19.52 -24.62
CA LYS A 89 -12.75 19.62 -23.37
C LYS A 89 -13.62 19.24 -22.17
N VAL A 90 -12.99 18.78 -21.09
CA VAL A 90 -13.65 18.32 -19.86
C VAL A 90 -13.43 19.27 -18.68
N ASP A 91 -14.36 19.28 -17.73
CA ASP A 91 -14.29 20.09 -16.52
C ASP A 91 -13.48 19.40 -15.41
N VAL A 92 -13.54 18.07 -15.34
CA VAL A 92 -12.82 17.25 -14.35
C VAL A 92 -12.19 16.04 -15.03
N ILE A 93 -10.94 15.75 -14.67
CA ILE A 93 -10.32 14.45 -14.93
C ILE A 93 -10.29 13.67 -13.62
N ILE A 94 -10.82 12.45 -13.63
CA ILE A 94 -10.77 11.50 -12.52
C ILE A 94 -9.98 10.27 -12.95
N SER A 95 -9.17 9.72 -12.04
CA SER A 95 -8.41 8.51 -12.30
C SER A 95 -7.99 7.84 -10.99
N GLU A 96 -7.57 6.60 -11.09
CA GLU A 96 -6.79 5.92 -10.05
C GLU A 96 -5.46 5.49 -10.67
N PRO A 97 -4.46 6.39 -10.69
CA PRO A 97 -3.17 6.15 -11.33
C PRO A 97 -2.06 5.71 -10.36
N MET A 98 -2.38 5.37 -9.12
CA MET A 98 -1.37 5.17 -8.07
C MET A 98 -0.86 3.73 -8.06
N GLY A 99 0.47 3.57 -8.19
CA GLY A 99 1.14 2.30 -7.96
C GLY A 99 1.81 2.22 -6.59
N TYR A 100 2.60 1.16 -6.38
CA TYR A 100 3.56 1.11 -5.27
C TYR A 100 4.46 2.36 -5.24
N MET A 101 4.73 2.85 -4.03
CA MET A 101 5.47 4.12 -3.83
C MET A 101 4.88 5.29 -4.63
N LEU A 102 3.55 5.33 -4.83
CA LEU A 102 2.80 6.29 -5.65
C LEU A 102 3.06 6.17 -7.17
N TYR A 103 4.31 5.97 -7.57
CA TYR A 103 4.78 6.14 -8.95
C TYR A 103 4.85 4.87 -9.80
N ASN A 104 4.90 3.67 -9.19
CA ASN A 104 5.03 2.42 -9.96
C ASN A 104 3.92 2.29 -11.03
N GLU A 105 4.19 1.52 -12.08
CA GLU A 105 3.34 1.39 -13.29
C GLU A 105 3.35 2.60 -14.23
N ARG A 106 3.93 3.74 -13.80
CA ARG A 106 4.06 4.97 -14.60
C ARG A 106 2.72 5.53 -15.12
N MET A 107 1.60 5.11 -14.53
CA MET A 107 0.26 5.55 -14.94
C MET A 107 0.02 7.05 -14.64
N LEU A 108 0.77 7.65 -13.72
CA LEU A 108 0.75 9.09 -13.49
C LEU A 108 1.14 9.90 -14.73
N GLU A 109 2.00 9.39 -15.63
CA GLU A 109 2.33 10.06 -16.89
C GLU A 109 1.10 10.19 -17.77
N THR A 110 0.38 9.09 -17.98
CA THR A 110 -0.90 9.05 -18.71
C THR A 110 -1.95 9.98 -18.06
N TYR A 111 -1.98 10.04 -16.74
CA TYR A 111 -2.88 10.94 -15.99
C TYR A 111 -2.54 12.41 -16.22
N LEU A 112 -1.26 12.78 -16.21
CA LEU A 112 -0.80 14.13 -16.53
C LEU A 112 -1.03 14.48 -18.01
N HIS A 113 -0.83 13.52 -18.92
CA HIS A 113 -1.07 13.68 -20.36
C HIS A 113 -2.53 14.04 -20.65
N ALA A 114 -3.47 13.45 -19.89
CA ALA A 114 -4.90 13.70 -20.03
C ALA A 114 -5.27 15.19 -19.84
N LYS A 115 -4.43 15.99 -19.15
CA LYS A 115 -4.63 17.44 -18.98
C LYS A 115 -4.76 18.19 -20.30
N LYS A 116 -4.27 17.64 -21.41
CA LYS A 116 -4.53 18.21 -22.75
C LYS A 116 -6.03 18.39 -22.99
N TRP A 117 -6.90 17.59 -22.38
CA TRP A 117 -8.37 17.70 -22.49
C TRP A 117 -9.02 18.55 -21.40
N LEU A 118 -8.29 18.95 -20.36
CA LEU A 118 -8.83 19.73 -19.25
C LEU A 118 -9.08 21.19 -19.67
N LYS A 119 -10.24 21.73 -19.31
CA LYS A 119 -10.52 23.17 -19.48
C LYS A 119 -9.63 24.01 -18.54
N PRO A 120 -9.32 25.27 -18.88
CA PRO A 120 -8.75 26.20 -17.92
C PRO A 120 -9.62 26.29 -16.65
N GLY A 121 -9.02 26.13 -15.48
CA GLY A 121 -9.73 26.08 -14.20
C GLY A 121 -10.46 24.75 -13.91
N GLY A 122 -10.28 23.73 -14.76
CA GLY A 122 -10.75 22.38 -14.49
C GLY A 122 -9.99 21.71 -13.33
N LYS A 123 -10.53 20.60 -12.83
CA LYS A 123 -10.00 19.89 -11.67
C LYS A 123 -9.48 18.50 -11.97
N MET A 124 -8.61 18.01 -11.10
CA MET A 124 -8.07 16.66 -11.13
C MET A 124 -8.42 15.93 -9.83
N TYR A 125 -8.88 14.69 -9.96
CA TYR A 125 -9.27 13.81 -8.85
C TYR A 125 -8.53 12.46 -8.98
N PRO A 126 -7.47 12.21 -8.19
CA PRO A 126 -6.90 13.06 -7.13
C PRO A 126 -6.22 14.33 -7.67
N SER A 127 -6.08 15.34 -6.82
CA SER A 127 -5.47 16.64 -7.13
C SER A 127 -3.98 16.68 -6.79
N LYS A 128 -3.59 15.94 -5.74
CA LYS A 128 -2.23 15.93 -5.19
C LYS A 128 -1.85 14.53 -4.70
N GLY A 129 -0.57 14.16 -4.82
CA GLY A 129 0.02 13.00 -4.17
C GLY A 129 1.17 13.39 -3.26
N ASP A 130 1.21 12.82 -2.05
CA ASP A 130 2.26 13.00 -1.06
C ASP A 130 2.95 11.65 -0.82
N LEU A 131 4.21 11.50 -1.26
CA LEU A 131 5.05 10.35 -0.93
C LEU A 131 5.77 10.62 0.39
N HIS A 132 5.60 9.72 1.35
CA HIS A 132 6.25 9.76 2.65
C HIS A 132 7.39 8.75 2.72
N ILE A 133 8.51 9.15 3.33
CA ILE A 133 9.74 8.36 3.41
C ILE A 133 10.31 8.45 4.83
N ALA A 134 10.46 7.32 5.53
CA ALA A 134 11.02 7.29 6.87
C ALA A 134 12.10 6.19 7.04
N PRO A 135 13.20 6.44 7.79
CA PRO A 135 14.17 5.42 8.11
C PRO A 135 13.59 4.44 9.14
N PHE A 136 13.83 3.15 8.95
CA PHE A 136 13.30 2.10 9.84
C PHE A 136 14.38 1.15 10.37
N THR A 137 14.06 0.50 11.49
CA THR A 137 14.79 -0.64 12.05
C THR A 137 13.98 -1.92 11.95
N ASP A 138 14.51 -2.99 11.34
CA ASP A 138 13.90 -4.31 11.32
C ASP A 138 14.96 -5.38 11.07
N ASP A 139 15.61 -5.83 12.16
CA ASP A 139 16.62 -6.88 12.09
C ASP A 139 16.06 -8.19 11.52
N ALA A 140 14.79 -8.52 11.82
CA ALA A 140 14.17 -9.74 11.35
C ALA A 140 14.05 -9.75 9.82
N LEU A 141 13.59 -8.65 9.23
CA LEU A 141 13.54 -8.50 7.77
C LEU A 141 14.93 -8.53 7.14
N PHE A 142 15.89 -7.81 7.71
CA PHE A 142 17.25 -7.75 7.18
C PHE A 142 17.93 -9.14 7.21
N MET A 143 17.79 -9.85 8.33
CA MET A 143 18.29 -11.23 8.48
C MET A 143 17.55 -12.19 7.54
N GLU A 144 16.25 -12.03 7.33
CA GLU A 144 15.49 -12.85 6.38
C GLU A 144 16.10 -12.76 4.96
N GLN A 145 16.34 -11.55 4.45
CA GLN A 145 16.92 -11.38 3.11
C GLN A 145 18.36 -11.91 3.05
N THR A 146 19.15 -11.65 4.10
CA THR A 146 20.52 -12.17 4.22
C THR A 146 20.54 -13.70 4.22
N ASN A 147 19.59 -14.34 4.92
CA ASN A 147 19.51 -15.79 5.04
C ASN A 147 19.05 -16.46 3.74
N LYS A 148 18.27 -15.80 2.88
CA LYS A 148 17.97 -16.30 1.53
C LYS A 148 19.25 -16.47 0.70
N ALA A 149 20.18 -15.52 0.81
CA ALA A 149 21.49 -15.61 0.15
C ALA A 149 22.35 -16.76 0.72
N SER A 150 22.16 -17.14 2.00
CA SER A 150 22.89 -18.25 2.62
C SER A 150 22.66 -19.60 1.93
N PHE A 151 21.54 -19.79 1.20
CA PHE A 151 21.33 -20.99 0.38
C PHE A 151 22.48 -21.23 -0.60
N TRP A 152 23.05 -20.16 -1.15
CA TRP A 152 24.14 -20.25 -2.14
C TRP A 152 25.49 -20.57 -1.50
N VAL A 153 25.61 -20.52 -0.17
CA VAL A 153 26.83 -20.90 0.56
C VAL A 153 26.86 -22.41 0.79
N GLN A 154 26.79 -23.17 -0.30
CA GLN A 154 26.86 -24.62 -0.30
C GLN A 154 28.03 -25.07 -1.18
N SER A 155 29.03 -25.70 -0.56
CA SER A 155 30.23 -26.18 -1.26
C SER A 155 30.02 -27.49 -2.04
N CYS A 156 28.87 -28.16 -1.88
CA CYS A 156 28.56 -29.42 -2.54
C CYS A 156 27.05 -29.64 -2.67
N PHE A 157 26.34 -28.73 -3.34
CA PHE A 157 24.94 -28.93 -3.71
C PHE A 157 24.88 -29.89 -4.91
N HIS A 158 24.44 -31.13 -4.68
CA HIS A 158 24.44 -32.20 -5.69
C HIS A 158 25.80 -32.36 -6.42
N GLY A 159 26.91 -32.18 -5.71
CA GLY A 159 28.26 -32.28 -6.28
C GLY A 159 28.81 -30.98 -6.90
N VAL A 160 28.10 -29.86 -6.77
CA VAL A 160 28.50 -28.55 -7.32
C VAL A 160 28.67 -27.52 -6.19
N ASP A 161 29.75 -26.75 -6.23
CA ASP A 161 29.96 -25.61 -5.34
C ASP A 161 29.22 -24.37 -5.86
N LEU A 162 28.22 -23.90 -5.11
CA LEU A 162 27.41 -22.74 -5.45
C LEU A 162 27.95 -21.42 -4.88
N SER A 163 28.96 -21.47 -4.02
CA SER A 163 29.40 -20.33 -3.19
C SER A 163 29.90 -19.13 -3.99
N SER A 164 30.37 -19.36 -5.22
CA SER A 164 30.76 -18.30 -6.17
C SER A 164 29.61 -17.36 -6.55
N LEU A 165 28.35 -17.78 -6.39
CA LEU A 165 27.17 -16.97 -6.70
C LEU A 165 26.59 -16.22 -5.50
N ARG A 166 27.14 -16.41 -4.28
CA ARG A 166 26.62 -15.82 -3.04
C ARG A 166 26.41 -14.31 -3.13
N ASP A 167 27.42 -13.58 -3.59
CA ASP A 167 27.37 -12.11 -3.60
C ASP A 167 26.40 -11.57 -4.65
N MET A 168 26.23 -12.29 -5.78
CA MET A 168 25.22 -11.96 -6.78
C MET A 168 23.82 -12.20 -6.25
N ALA A 169 23.58 -13.33 -5.56
CA ALA A 169 22.31 -13.61 -4.92
C ALA A 169 21.97 -12.60 -3.83
N MET A 170 22.95 -12.24 -2.99
CA MET A 170 22.78 -11.21 -1.96
C MET A 170 22.34 -9.88 -2.57
N ARG A 171 23.03 -9.41 -3.63
CA ARG A 171 22.62 -8.19 -4.34
C ARG A 171 21.20 -8.34 -4.88
N GLU A 172 20.88 -9.43 -5.56
CA GLU A 172 19.55 -9.65 -6.14
C GLU A 172 18.43 -9.56 -5.08
N TYR A 173 18.58 -10.21 -3.91
CA TYR A 173 17.57 -10.12 -2.85
C TYR A 173 17.44 -8.71 -2.27
N PHE A 174 18.56 -7.99 -2.11
CA PHE A 174 18.54 -6.62 -1.58
C PHE A 174 18.05 -5.58 -2.61
N ARG A 175 18.03 -5.92 -3.90
CA ARG A 175 17.44 -5.09 -4.97
C ARG A 175 15.91 -5.15 -4.98
N GLN A 176 15.28 -6.08 -4.28
CA GLN A 176 13.82 -6.21 -4.25
C GLN A 176 13.22 -5.28 -3.19
N PRO A 177 12.34 -4.32 -3.57
CA PRO A 177 11.51 -3.62 -2.60
C PRO A 177 10.54 -4.61 -1.94
N ILE A 178 10.39 -4.51 -0.63
CA ILE A 178 9.55 -5.40 0.16
C ILE A 178 8.15 -4.79 0.27
N VAL A 179 7.13 -5.48 -0.21
CA VAL A 179 5.73 -5.05 -0.12
C VAL A 179 5.05 -5.81 1.01
N ASP A 180 4.82 -5.12 2.12
CA ASP A 180 4.07 -5.59 3.28
C ASP A 180 3.64 -4.42 4.17
N THR A 181 3.17 -4.72 5.38
CA THR A 181 2.84 -3.72 6.40
C THR A 181 3.68 -3.94 7.65
N PHE A 182 3.79 -2.90 8.47
CA PHE A 182 4.64 -2.88 9.65
C PHE A 182 4.07 -1.95 10.73
N ASP A 183 4.52 -2.14 11.96
CA ASP A 183 4.18 -1.24 13.07
C ASP A 183 4.99 0.05 12.96
N ILE A 184 4.33 1.22 12.97
CA ILE A 184 4.98 2.53 12.77
C ILE A 184 6.14 2.80 13.74
N ARG A 185 6.18 2.15 14.92
CA ARG A 185 7.26 2.32 15.90
C ARG A 185 8.62 1.82 15.42
N ILE A 186 8.69 1.09 14.30
CA ILE A 186 9.99 0.76 13.69
C ILE A 186 10.67 1.98 13.05
N CYS A 187 9.92 3.05 12.78
CA CYS A 187 10.45 4.27 12.17
C CYS A 187 11.22 5.10 13.20
N LEU A 188 12.53 5.28 12.98
CA LEU A 188 13.43 5.96 13.93
C LEU A 188 13.39 7.50 13.81
N ALA A 189 12.66 8.03 12.84
CA ALA A 189 12.47 9.47 12.63
C ALA A 189 11.11 9.76 11.99
N LYS A 190 10.70 11.04 12.02
CA LYS A 190 9.52 11.51 11.26
C LYS A 190 9.76 11.35 9.77
N SER A 191 8.71 11.01 9.02
CA SER A 191 8.81 10.90 7.57
C SER A 191 9.11 12.25 6.92
N VAL A 192 10.00 12.26 5.93
CA VAL A 192 10.09 13.32 4.93
C VAL A 192 8.96 13.14 3.94
N LYS A 193 8.39 14.26 3.47
CA LYS A 193 7.28 14.27 2.53
C LYS A 193 7.68 14.93 1.22
N HIS A 194 7.47 14.23 0.11
CA HIS A 194 7.61 14.76 -1.24
C HIS A 194 6.22 14.90 -1.86
N SER A 195 5.85 16.12 -2.25
CA SER A 195 4.51 16.47 -2.73
C SER A 195 4.51 16.74 -4.23
N LEU A 196 3.58 16.14 -4.96
CA LEU A 196 3.31 16.38 -6.37
C LEU A 196 1.89 16.90 -6.54
N ASP A 197 1.75 18.11 -7.07
CA ASP A 197 0.46 18.67 -7.49
C ASP A 197 0.21 18.27 -8.95
N PHE A 198 -0.79 17.41 -9.19
CA PHE A 198 -1.03 16.86 -10.51
C PHE A 198 -1.53 17.91 -11.50
N LEU A 199 -2.14 19.00 -11.03
CA LEU A 199 -2.61 20.08 -11.90
C LEU A 199 -1.42 20.82 -12.53
N THR A 200 -0.35 21.04 -11.77
CA THR A 200 0.82 21.82 -12.19
C THR A 200 1.98 20.96 -12.68
N ALA A 201 2.07 19.69 -12.26
CA ALA A 201 3.17 18.79 -12.64
C ALA A 201 3.24 18.50 -14.14
N THR A 202 4.43 18.22 -14.67
CA THR A 202 4.61 17.79 -16.07
C THR A 202 5.05 16.33 -16.15
N GLU A 203 4.85 15.69 -17.30
CA GLU A 203 5.27 14.29 -17.52
C GLU A 203 6.78 14.14 -17.33
N GLU A 204 7.58 15.12 -17.77
CA GLU A 204 9.04 15.07 -17.67
C GLU A 204 9.53 15.05 -16.23
N GLN A 205 8.80 15.68 -15.30
CA GLN A 205 9.13 15.65 -13.87
C GLN A 205 8.98 14.24 -13.27
N LEU A 206 8.21 13.36 -13.92
CA LEU A 206 8.04 11.97 -13.49
C LEU A 206 9.14 11.05 -14.01
N HIS A 207 9.96 11.46 -14.97
CA HIS A 207 11.04 10.61 -15.50
C HIS A 207 12.23 10.48 -14.55
N GLN A 208 12.48 11.51 -13.75
CA GLN A 208 13.57 11.58 -12.78
C GLN A 208 13.09 12.37 -11.56
N ILE A 209 12.85 11.67 -10.45
CA ILE A 209 12.33 12.26 -9.21
C ILE A 209 13.43 12.17 -8.16
N ASP A 210 14.04 13.31 -7.84
CA ASP A 210 15.09 13.41 -6.82
C ASP A 210 14.54 14.04 -5.54
N ILE A 211 14.63 13.29 -4.44
CA ILE A 211 14.06 13.64 -3.14
C ILE A 211 15.22 13.75 -2.13
N PRO A 212 15.60 14.98 -1.71
CA PRO A 212 16.59 15.15 -0.65
C PRO A 212 15.99 14.72 0.69
N LEU A 213 16.81 14.09 1.52
CA LEU A 213 16.42 13.55 2.81
C LEU A 213 17.25 14.18 3.93
N GLU A 214 16.56 14.59 4.99
CA GLU A 214 17.15 15.03 6.24
C GLU A 214 16.24 14.57 7.39
N TYR A 215 16.81 13.83 8.34
CA TYR A 215 16.09 13.25 9.46
C TYR A 215 16.78 13.58 10.78
N TYR A 216 16.01 14.09 11.74
CA TYR A 216 16.40 14.12 13.14
C TYR A 216 16.05 12.78 13.78
N ILE A 217 17.06 12.01 14.20
CA ILE A 217 16.88 10.69 14.79
C ILE A 217 16.27 10.81 16.18
N LEU A 218 15.10 10.18 16.37
CA LEU A 218 14.32 10.22 17.60
C LEU A 218 14.71 9.11 18.57
N GLU A 219 15.19 7.99 18.05
CA GLU A 219 15.59 6.81 18.83
C GLU A 219 16.89 6.24 18.30
N SER A 220 17.76 5.77 19.21
CA SER A 220 19.03 5.15 18.82
C SER A 220 18.76 3.72 18.33
N GLY A 221 19.44 3.29 17.27
CA GLY A 221 19.21 1.98 16.69
C GLY A 221 19.94 1.80 15.37
N THR A 222 19.63 0.71 14.67
CA THR A 222 20.23 0.38 13.38
C THR A 222 19.23 0.69 12.27
N ILE A 223 19.56 1.64 11.39
CA ILE A 223 18.77 1.92 10.19
C ILE A 223 19.06 0.83 9.18
N HIS A 224 18.04 0.02 8.91
CA HIS A 224 18.10 -1.08 7.95
C HIS A 224 17.66 -0.65 6.55
N GLY A 225 16.92 0.46 6.43
CA GLY A 225 16.33 0.88 5.17
C GLY A 225 15.44 2.11 5.28
N LEU A 226 14.75 2.40 4.19
CA LEU A 226 13.69 3.41 4.10
C LEU A 226 12.35 2.74 3.85
N ALA A 227 11.33 3.18 4.58
CA ALA A 227 9.93 2.80 4.40
C ALA A 227 9.20 3.91 3.65
N PHE A 228 8.29 3.50 2.77
CA PHE A 228 7.57 4.34 1.84
C PHE A 228 6.07 4.06 1.93
N TRP A 229 5.29 5.12 1.98
CA TRP A 229 3.83 5.10 1.82
C TRP A 229 3.41 6.41 1.16
N PHE A 230 2.17 6.48 0.70
CA PHE A 230 1.66 7.69 0.07
C PHE A 230 0.23 8.04 0.48
N ASP A 231 -0.06 9.32 0.38
CA ASP A 231 -1.41 9.85 0.51
C ASP A 231 -1.79 10.57 -0.78
N VAL A 232 -3.05 10.53 -1.17
CA VAL A 232 -3.58 11.38 -2.25
C VAL A 232 -4.73 12.23 -1.74
N ALA A 233 -4.74 13.49 -2.14
CA ALA A 233 -5.79 14.43 -1.77
C ALA A 233 -6.72 14.69 -2.95
N PHE A 234 -8.02 14.72 -2.66
CA PHE A 234 -9.07 15.19 -3.55
C PHE A 234 -9.48 16.59 -3.10
N GLN A 235 -8.87 17.63 -3.68
CA GLN A 235 -9.09 19.02 -3.30
C GLN A 235 -10.33 19.59 -3.99
N GLY A 236 -11.50 19.12 -3.55
CA GLY A 236 -12.77 19.55 -4.09
C GLY A 236 -13.22 20.93 -3.60
N SER A 237 -14.26 21.49 -4.24
CA SER A 237 -14.73 22.85 -3.94
C SER A 237 -15.40 22.94 -2.56
N ASN A 238 -15.99 21.85 -2.07
CA ASN A 238 -16.65 21.83 -0.76
C ASN A 238 -15.68 21.37 0.32
N GLN A 239 -14.95 20.28 0.08
CA GLN A 239 -14.07 19.69 1.08
C GLN A 239 -12.90 18.95 0.42
N THR A 240 -11.74 19.01 1.08
CA THR A 240 -10.60 18.14 0.77
C THR A 240 -10.76 16.79 1.47
N LEU A 241 -10.72 15.69 0.72
CA LEU A 241 -10.68 14.32 1.25
C LEU A 241 -9.31 13.70 0.99
N TRP A 242 -8.85 12.83 1.88
CA TRP A 242 -7.59 12.10 1.74
C TRP A 242 -7.83 10.60 1.64
N LEU A 243 -7.13 9.95 0.71
CA LEU A 243 -6.91 8.51 0.70
C LEU A 243 -5.47 8.28 1.14
N SER A 244 -5.28 7.66 2.30
CA SER A 244 -3.95 7.39 2.86
C SER A 244 -3.61 5.91 2.79
N THR A 245 -2.33 5.63 2.54
CA THR A 245 -1.74 4.29 2.67
C THR A 245 -0.75 4.21 3.82
N SER A 246 -0.81 5.16 4.76
CA SER A 246 0.05 5.19 5.95
C SER A 246 -0.05 3.87 6.74
N PRO A 247 1.06 3.38 7.33
CA PRO A 247 1.01 2.23 8.25
C PRO A 247 0.22 2.52 9.55
N THR A 248 -0.19 3.77 9.78
CA THR A 248 -1.09 4.16 10.88
C THR A 248 -2.57 4.07 10.51
N GLU A 249 -2.89 3.83 9.23
CA GLU A 249 -4.23 3.75 8.70
C GLU A 249 -4.64 2.30 8.44
N SER A 250 -5.93 2.11 8.14
CA SER A 250 -6.43 0.79 7.76
C SER A 250 -5.78 0.32 6.45
N LEU A 251 -5.48 -0.98 6.39
CA LEU A 251 -4.68 -1.56 5.30
C LEU A 251 -5.39 -1.50 3.95
N THR A 252 -4.68 -1.02 2.93
CA THR A 252 -5.11 -1.02 1.53
C THR A 252 -4.32 -2.07 0.73
N HIS A 253 -4.75 -2.36 -0.50
CA HIS A 253 -4.05 -3.33 -1.36
C HIS A 253 -2.65 -2.86 -1.82
N TRP A 254 -2.31 -1.57 -1.64
CA TRP A 254 -0.97 -1.06 -1.91
C TRP A 254 0.04 -1.41 -0.82
N TYR A 255 -0.44 -1.74 0.39
CA TYR A 255 0.41 -1.92 1.58
C TYR A 255 1.35 -0.72 1.76
N GLN A 256 2.54 -0.98 2.29
CA GLN A 256 3.68 -0.07 2.29
C GLN A 256 4.85 -0.75 1.57
N VAL A 257 5.87 0.03 1.23
CA VAL A 257 7.08 -0.49 0.59
C VAL A 257 8.29 -0.22 1.46
N ARG A 258 9.17 -1.21 1.64
CA ARG A 258 10.41 -1.06 2.39
C ARG A 258 11.59 -1.42 1.52
N CYS A 259 12.56 -0.52 1.43
CA CYS A 259 13.79 -0.70 0.67
C CYS A 259 14.95 -0.81 1.65
N LEU A 260 15.62 -1.95 1.67
CA LEU A 260 16.77 -2.19 2.55
C LEU A 260 18.00 -1.46 2.03
N LEU A 261 18.90 -1.09 2.94
CA LEU A 261 20.28 -0.73 2.62
C LEU A 261 21.12 -2.01 2.51
N GLU A 262 22.17 -2.00 1.68
CA GLU A 262 23.13 -3.12 1.67
C GLU A 262 23.90 -3.22 3.00
N LYS A 263 24.20 -2.06 3.59
CA LYS A 263 24.89 -1.94 4.88
C LYS A 263 24.04 -1.11 5.84
N PRO A 264 23.55 -1.68 6.95
CA PRO A 264 22.80 -0.90 7.93
C PRO A 264 23.66 0.19 8.58
N ILE A 265 23.03 1.30 8.97
CA ILE A 265 23.71 2.44 9.60
C ILE A 265 23.33 2.50 11.07
N LEU A 266 24.31 2.40 11.97
CA LEU A 266 24.08 2.58 13.41
C LEU A 266 23.96 4.08 13.72
N VAL A 267 22.81 4.49 14.26
CA VAL A 267 22.52 5.87 14.61
C VAL A 267 22.24 6.04 16.10
N LYS A 268 22.51 7.24 16.60
CA LYS A 268 22.19 7.68 17.96
C LYS A 268 21.13 8.77 17.91
N VAL A 269 20.25 8.76 18.90
CA VAL A 269 19.27 9.83 19.14
C VAL A 269 19.93 11.22 19.10
N GLY A 270 19.29 12.15 18.42
CA GLY A 270 19.77 13.51 18.21
C GLY A 270 20.76 13.68 17.06
N GLN A 271 21.25 12.61 16.43
CA GLN A 271 22.01 12.72 15.19
C GLN A 271 21.11 13.12 14.02
N ILE A 272 21.73 13.70 12.99
CA ILE A 272 21.08 14.01 11.72
C ILE A 272 21.52 12.96 10.71
N LEU A 273 20.55 12.28 10.09
CA LEU A 273 20.77 11.41 8.93
C LEU A 273 20.38 12.19 7.67
N THR A 274 21.29 12.30 6.71
CA THR A 274 21.07 13.02 5.45
C THR A 274 21.26 12.09 4.26
N GLY A 275 20.73 12.49 3.11
CA GLY A 275 20.91 11.72 1.89
C GLY A 275 19.92 12.08 0.80
N SER A 276 19.65 11.13 -0.09
CA SER A 276 18.66 11.27 -1.15
C SER A 276 18.04 9.94 -1.55
N VAL A 277 16.83 10.04 -2.07
CA VAL A 277 16.16 8.99 -2.85
C VAL A 277 15.96 9.53 -4.26
N SER A 278 16.33 8.74 -5.25
CA SER A 278 16.17 9.08 -6.66
C SER A 278 15.40 7.97 -7.36
N LEU A 279 14.28 8.30 -7.99
CA LEU A 279 13.49 7.38 -8.80
C LEU A 279 13.71 7.72 -10.27
N GLN A 280 14.34 6.81 -11.01
CA GLN A 280 14.57 6.94 -12.44
C GLN A 280 13.62 6.04 -13.22
N ALA A 281 12.78 6.63 -14.07
CA ALA A 281 11.84 5.88 -14.87
C ALA A 281 12.56 4.96 -15.86
N ASN A 282 12.14 3.69 -15.92
CA ASN A 282 12.71 2.70 -16.80
C ASN A 282 11.72 2.24 -17.88
N VAL A 283 12.22 1.50 -18.87
CA VAL A 283 11.45 1.03 -20.04
C VAL A 283 10.43 -0.07 -19.71
N ARG A 284 10.42 -0.59 -18.47
CA ARG A 284 9.54 -1.69 -18.02
C ARG A 284 8.30 -1.18 -17.28
N GLN A 285 7.93 0.08 -17.51
CA GLN A 285 6.81 0.75 -16.83
C GLN A 285 6.98 0.78 -15.31
N SER A 286 8.19 1.10 -14.85
CA SER A 286 8.53 1.17 -13.42
C SER A 286 9.74 2.09 -13.21
N TYR A 287 10.35 2.03 -12.03
CA TYR A 287 11.46 2.87 -11.61
C TYR A 287 12.63 2.06 -11.07
N ASP A 288 13.84 2.52 -11.38
CA ASP A 288 15.04 2.15 -10.64
C ASP A 288 15.15 3.13 -9.46
N VAL A 289 15.24 2.61 -8.23
CA VAL A 289 15.22 3.41 -7.00
C VAL A 289 16.63 3.43 -6.40
N LEU A 290 17.28 4.58 -6.41
CA LEU A 290 18.61 4.79 -5.83
C LEU A 290 18.46 5.46 -4.47
N ILE A 291 19.00 4.82 -3.44
CA ILE A 291 19.02 5.33 -2.07
C ILE A 291 20.46 5.61 -1.69
N ASN A 292 20.72 6.80 -1.14
CA ASN A 292 22.00 7.13 -0.50
C ASN A 292 21.71 7.79 0.84
N LEU A 293 22.31 7.28 1.92
CA LEU A 293 22.15 7.80 3.27
C LEU A 293 23.50 7.86 3.98
N MET A 294 23.67 8.85 4.86
CA MET A 294 24.83 8.97 5.75
C MET A 294 24.45 9.77 6.99
N ILE A 295 25.22 9.62 8.07
CA ILE A 295 25.14 10.55 9.21
C ILE A 295 25.83 11.85 8.80
N ASP A 296 25.19 12.98 9.10
CA ASP A 296 25.69 14.30 8.76
C ASP A 296 27.11 14.53 9.33
N GLY A 297 28.00 15.07 8.49
CA GLY A 297 29.41 15.25 8.82
C GLY A 297 30.25 13.97 8.93
N LEU A 298 29.69 12.76 8.71
CA LEU A 298 30.41 11.47 8.83
C LEU A 298 30.32 10.62 7.54
N PRO A 299 31.05 10.94 6.47
CA PRO A 299 30.93 10.26 5.16
C PRO A 299 31.24 8.75 5.18
N HIS A 300 32.04 8.28 6.15
CA HIS A 300 32.37 6.86 6.31
C HIS A 300 31.18 6.01 6.79
N THR A 301 30.09 6.65 7.22
CA THR A 301 28.83 6.00 7.59
C THR A 301 27.88 5.84 6.41
N SER A 302 28.32 6.24 5.21
CA SER A 302 27.49 6.18 4.01
C SER A 302 27.09 4.75 3.65
N SER A 303 25.83 4.60 3.28
CA SER A 303 25.27 3.38 2.73
C SER A 303 24.34 3.72 1.59
N SER A 304 24.33 2.85 0.58
CA SER A 304 23.51 3.02 -0.59
C SER A 304 22.93 1.69 -1.05
N ASN A 305 21.90 1.77 -1.87
CA ASN A 305 21.34 0.64 -2.59
C ASN A 305 20.67 1.12 -3.88
N ASN A 306 20.58 0.24 -4.88
CA ASN A 306 19.84 0.44 -6.12
C ASN A 306 18.80 -0.68 -6.23
N LEU A 307 17.52 -0.34 -6.17
CA LEU A 307 16.42 -1.31 -6.16
C LEU A 307 15.63 -1.25 -7.48
N ASP A 308 15.02 -2.38 -7.84
CA ASP A 308 14.16 -2.50 -9.01
C ASP A 308 12.69 -2.56 -8.58
N LEU A 309 11.96 -1.45 -8.74
CA LEU A 309 10.54 -1.39 -8.37
C LEU A 309 9.65 -2.28 -9.24
N LYS A 310 10.17 -2.81 -10.36
CA LYS A 310 9.45 -3.79 -11.18
C LYS A 310 9.46 -5.18 -10.57
N ASN A 311 10.41 -5.48 -9.68
CA ASN A 311 10.60 -6.80 -9.07
C ASN A 311 10.43 -6.77 -7.55
N PRO A 312 9.25 -6.40 -7.03
CA PRO A 312 8.99 -6.39 -5.59
C PRO A 312 8.87 -7.81 -5.03
N TYR A 313 9.26 -7.96 -3.75
CA TYR A 313 9.00 -9.16 -2.97
C TYR A 313 7.78 -8.95 -2.07
N PHE A 314 6.71 -9.68 -2.35
CA PHE A 314 5.49 -9.67 -1.54
C PHE A 314 5.67 -10.51 -0.28
N ARG A 315 5.66 -9.86 0.88
CA ARG A 315 5.93 -10.49 2.18
C ARG A 315 4.71 -10.59 3.10
N TYR A 316 3.62 -9.91 2.77
CA TYR A 316 2.42 -9.92 3.61
C TYR A 316 1.82 -11.32 3.77
N THR A 317 1.60 -11.75 5.02
CA THR A 317 1.09 -13.08 5.37
C THR A 317 -0.33 -13.09 5.94
N GLY A 318 -0.99 -11.93 6.03
CA GLY A 318 -2.29 -11.79 6.69
C GLY A 318 -2.22 -11.59 8.21
N GLN A 319 -1.05 -11.80 8.82
CA GLN A 319 -0.86 -11.57 10.25
C GLN A 319 -0.71 -10.07 10.55
N PRO A 320 -1.30 -9.57 11.65
CA PRO A 320 -1.10 -8.19 12.05
C PRO A 320 0.39 -7.96 12.39
N PRO A 321 0.96 -6.81 12.02
CA PRO A 321 2.33 -6.50 12.35
C PRO A 321 2.49 -6.43 13.87
N MET A 322 3.51 -7.11 14.39
CA MET A 322 3.81 -7.09 15.81
C MET A 322 4.59 -5.82 16.18
N PRO A 323 4.36 -5.26 17.38
CA PRO A 323 5.21 -4.20 17.92
C PRO A 323 6.69 -4.61 17.92
N PRO A 324 7.63 -3.69 17.64
CA PRO A 324 9.05 -4.00 17.79
C PRO A 324 9.38 -4.42 19.23
N PRO A 325 10.35 -5.33 19.45
CA PRO A 325 10.78 -5.71 20.79
C PRO A 325 11.24 -4.49 21.61
N GLY A 326 11.03 -4.53 22.93
CA GLY A 326 11.56 -3.51 23.85
C GLY A 326 10.74 -2.21 23.95
N VAL A 327 9.62 -2.08 23.23
CA VAL A 327 8.75 -0.88 23.29
C VAL A 327 7.58 -0.97 24.29
N ASN A 328 7.52 -2.05 25.07
CA ASN A 328 6.45 -2.26 26.04
C ASN A 328 6.69 -1.41 27.30
N THR A 329 5.72 -0.59 27.69
CA THR A 329 5.74 0.21 28.92
C THR A 329 5.18 -0.53 30.14
N ILE A 330 4.55 -1.69 29.91
CA ILE A 330 4.01 -2.61 30.91
C ILE A 330 4.56 -4.00 30.62
N SER A 331 4.81 -4.81 31.65
CA SER A 331 5.26 -6.19 31.49
C SER A 331 4.29 -6.99 30.60
N PRO A 332 4.72 -7.48 29.43
CA PRO A 332 3.86 -8.30 28.57
C PRO A 332 3.41 -9.59 29.25
N SER A 333 4.26 -10.15 30.11
CA SER A 333 3.95 -11.34 30.91
C SER A 333 2.83 -11.05 31.90
N GLU A 334 2.91 -9.93 32.64
CA GLU A 334 1.86 -9.55 33.60
C GLU A 334 0.55 -9.22 32.88
N ASN A 335 0.62 -8.52 31.74
CA ASN A 335 -0.56 -8.22 30.94
C ASN A 335 -1.24 -9.50 30.42
N TYR A 336 -0.46 -10.50 29.99
CA TYR A 336 -1.01 -11.80 29.59
C TYR A 336 -1.76 -12.48 30.74
N TRP A 337 -1.11 -12.60 31.91
CA TRP A 337 -1.73 -13.25 33.07
C TRP A 337 -2.95 -12.49 33.58
N ALA A 338 -2.91 -11.15 33.63
CA ALA A 338 -4.04 -10.32 34.02
C ALA A 338 -5.26 -10.52 33.09
N ASN A 339 -5.03 -10.64 31.78
CA ASN A 339 -6.12 -10.92 30.83
C ASN A 339 -6.69 -12.33 31.01
N LEU A 340 -5.85 -13.32 31.31
CA LEU A 340 -6.30 -14.68 31.59
C LEU A 340 -7.09 -14.75 32.91
N ASP A 341 -6.64 -14.03 33.94
CA ASP A 341 -7.32 -13.93 35.24
C ASP A 341 -8.68 -13.23 35.09
N LEU A 342 -8.79 -12.17 34.28
CA LEU A 342 -10.07 -11.54 33.97
C LEU A 342 -11.03 -12.46 33.20
N GLN A 343 -10.51 -13.26 32.26
CA GLN A 343 -11.31 -14.27 31.56
C GLN A 343 -11.82 -15.37 32.50
N THR A 344 -11.01 -15.78 33.47
CA THR A 344 -11.42 -16.79 34.47
C THR A 344 -12.37 -16.22 35.52
N LEU A 345 -12.20 -14.96 35.94
CA LEU A 345 -13.13 -14.27 36.85
C LEU A 345 -14.51 -14.04 36.23
N ASN A 346 -14.59 -13.82 34.90
CA ASN A 346 -15.85 -13.75 34.16
C ASN A 346 -16.55 -15.12 33.98
N MET A 347 -15.98 -16.20 34.52
CA MET A 347 -16.53 -17.56 34.52
C MET A 347 -16.76 -18.05 35.95
N VAL A 348 -17.92 -17.75 36.54
CA VAL A 348 -18.34 -18.42 37.79
C VAL A 348 -19.12 -19.69 37.42
N ASN A 349 -18.61 -20.86 37.85
CA ASN A 349 -19.19 -22.19 37.57
C ASN A 349 -19.39 -22.53 36.07
N GLY A 350 -18.51 -22.06 35.19
CA GLY A 350 -18.54 -22.42 33.77
C GLY A 350 -19.69 -21.79 32.97
N ILE A 351 -20.37 -20.78 33.51
CA ILE A 351 -21.40 -19.99 32.80
C ILE A 351 -20.87 -18.57 32.56
N PRO A 352 -20.86 -18.05 31.31
CA PRO A 352 -20.51 -16.67 31.05
C PRO A 352 -21.60 -15.73 31.60
N LEU A 353 -21.23 -14.80 32.49
CA LEU A 353 -22.10 -13.73 32.97
C LEU A 353 -22.32 -12.71 31.84
N ASN A 354 -23.37 -12.90 31.05
CA ASN A 354 -23.82 -11.89 30.10
C ASN A 354 -25.12 -11.25 30.63
N GLY A 355 -25.00 -10.06 31.23
CA GLY A 355 -26.14 -9.21 31.61
C GLY A 355 -26.32 -9.02 33.12
N TYR A 356 -26.41 -7.74 33.50
CA TYR A 356 -26.79 -7.16 34.81
C TYR A 356 -25.70 -7.02 35.88
N ALA A 357 -24.95 -5.92 35.80
CA ALA A 357 -24.46 -5.18 36.96
C ALA A 357 -24.18 -3.71 36.57
N THR A 358 -25.23 -2.93 36.38
CA THR A 358 -25.17 -1.48 36.60
C THR A 358 -25.41 -1.23 38.08
N ASP A 359 -24.59 -0.33 38.66
CA ASP A 359 -24.63 0.21 40.02
C ASP A 359 -24.17 -0.72 41.17
N LEU A 360 -22.88 -0.56 41.53
CA LEU A 360 -22.42 -0.34 42.91
C LEU A 360 -20.93 0.05 42.87
N SER A 361 -20.67 1.36 42.87
CA SER A 361 -19.37 1.97 43.17
C SER A 361 -19.13 1.98 44.68
N MET A 362 -17.88 1.74 45.15
CA MET A 362 -17.22 2.59 46.15
C MET A 362 -15.72 2.24 46.35
N ASP A 363 -14.90 3.24 46.00
CA ASP A 363 -13.68 3.73 46.67
C ASP A 363 -12.48 2.80 46.96
N ILE A 364 -11.43 2.97 46.14
CA ILE A 364 -10.12 3.43 46.65
C ILE A 364 -9.60 4.55 45.73
N GLN A 365 -9.63 5.78 46.24
CA GLN A 365 -9.00 6.96 45.65
C GLN A 365 -7.47 6.88 45.74
N SER A 366 -6.78 7.02 44.61
CA SER A 366 -5.69 8.00 44.49
C SER A 366 -5.38 8.30 43.02
N SER A 367 -5.81 9.47 42.59
CA SER A 367 -5.26 10.24 41.47
C SER A 367 -5.15 11.68 41.98
N PRO A 368 -4.26 12.54 41.45
CA PRO A 368 -4.45 13.07 40.10
C PRO A 368 -3.09 13.33 39.38
N THR A 369 -2.92 13.55 38.07
CA THR A 369 -3.70 14.28 37.05
C THR A 369 -3.17 13.87 35.66
N ALA A 370 -4.05 13.56 34.71
CA ALA A 370 -3.78 13.70 33.28
C ALA A 370 -4.93 14.49 32.65
N VAL A 371 -4.58 15.65 32.10
CA VAL A 371 -5.49 16.63 31.50
C VAL A 371 -5.69 16.28 30.02
N ALA A 372 -6.95 15.97 29.70
CA ALA A 372 -7.72 16.24 28.49
C ALA A 372 -7.07 16.18 27.09
N ASN A 373 -7.71 15.41 26.21
CA ASN A 373 -8.52 16.04 25.16
C ASN A 373 -9.69 15.14 24.74
N ASN A 374 -10.88 15.73 24.78
CA ASN A 374 -12.16 15.12 24.48
C ASN A 374 -12.78 15.87 23.29
N SER A 375 -13.34 15.16 22.31
CA SER A 375 -14.40 15.73 21.45
C SER A 375 -15.39 14.63 21.02
N ASN A 376 -16.45 14.57 21.83
CA ASN A 376 -17.84 14.14 21.61
C ASN A 376 -18.22 13.40 20.32
N LEU A 377 -18.62 12.13 20.49
CA LEU A 377 -19.54 11.41 19.61
C LEU A 377 -20.98 11.55 20.13
N ILE A 378 -21.88 11.95 19.22
CA ILE A 378 -23.33 11.92 19.40
C ILE A 378 -23.82 10.50 19.09
N ASN A 379 -24.68 9.96 19.98
CA ASN A 379 -25.35 8.67 19.86
C ASN A 379 -26.08 8.48 18.53
N LEU A 380 -25.84 7.36 17.84
CA LEU A 380 -26.73 6.85 16.81
C LEU A 380 -27.19 5.42 17.14
N VAL A 381 -28.50 5.27 17.06
CA VAL A 381 -29.33 4.09 17.33
C VAL A 381 -28.86 2.87 16.53
N THR A 382 -28.73 1.73 17.22
CA THR A 382 -28.46 0.41 16.64
C THR A 382 -29.66 -0.13 15.88
N VAL A 383 -29.48 -0.41 14.58
CA VAL A 383 -30.40 -1.20 13.75
C VAL A 383 -29.70 -2.55 13.46
N PRO A 384 -30.37 -3.71 13.61
CA PRO A 384 -29.71 -5.01 13.53
C PRO A 384 -29.39 -5.40 12.07
N GLN A 385 -28.15 -5.83 11.81
CA GLN A 385 -27.75 -6.47 10.56
C GLN A 385 -28.27 -7.92 10.47
N PRO A 386 -28.69 -8.39 9.27
CA PRO A 386 -29.01 -9.80 9.06
C PRO A 386 -27.74 -10.63 8.78
N ASN A 387 -27.64 -11.78 9.45
CA ASN A 387 -26.66 -12.84 9.19
C ASN A 387 -26.82 -13.39 7.76
N ILE A 388 -25.77 -13.32 6.95
CA ILE A 388 -25.68 -14.07 5.68
C ILE A 388 -24.62 -15.14 5.84
N HIS A 389 -25.09 -16.39 5.92
CA HIS A 389 -24.27 -17.61 5.85
C HIS A 389 -23.65 -17.76 4.44
N PRO A 390 -22.36 -18.11 4.31
CA PRO A 390 -21.81 -18.58 3.06
C PRO A 390 -22.38 -19.96 2.72
N GLY A 391 -23.26 -20.03 1.72
CA GLY A 391 -23.83 -21.26 1.20
C GLY A 391 -22.76 -22.15 0.56
N SER A 392 -22.63 -23.36 1.09
CA SER A 392 -21.94 -24.50 0.52
C SER A 392 -22.69 -25.04 -0.70
N ILE A 393 -22.02 -25.20 -1.83
CA ILE A 393 -22.51 -26.00 -2.97
C ILE A 393 -22.05 -27.45 -2.76
N SER A 394 -23.01 -28.37 -2.77
CA SER A 394 -22.84 -29.81 -2.62
C SER A 394 -22.52 -30.47 -3.96
N SER A 395 -21.49 -31.33 -4.00
CA SER A 395 -21.36 -32.38 -5.02
C SER A 395 -21.56 -33.75 -4.38
N THR A 396 -22.63 -34.42 -4.81
CA THR A 396 -22.85 -35.87 -4.72
C THR A 396 -21.87 -36.56 -5.70
N GLY A 397 -21.29 -37.73 -5.49
CA GLY A 397 -21.22 -38.68 -4.39
C GLY A 397 -20.47 -39.93 -4.90
N ARG A 398 -19.74 -40.63 -4.03
CA ARG A 398 -19.57 -42.11 -4.03
C ARG A 398 -18.75 -42.56 -2.82
N GLN A 399 -19.06 -43.77 -2.38
CA GLN A 399 -18.97 -44.29 -1.01
C GLN A 399 -17.60 -44.82 -0.57
N ARG A 400 -17.36 -44.65 0.74
CA ARG A 400 -16.75 -45.55 1.77
C ARG A 400 -15.54 -46.42 1.41
N VAL A 401 -14.48 -46.37 2.24
CA VAL A 401 -14.22 -47.28 3.39
C VAL A 401 -13.27 -46.58 4.41
N SER A 402 -13.51 -46.83 5.69
CA SER A 402 -12.80 -46.35 6.88
C SER A 402 -11.48 -47.07 7.17
N THR A 403 -10.49 -46.35 7.74
CA THR A 403 -9.76 -46.75 8.97
C THR A 403 -8.97 -45.54 9.52
N ALA A 404 -9.00 -45.38 10.84
CA ALA A 404 -8.34 -44.32 11.60
C ALA A 404 -6.87 -44.64 11.86
N THR A 405 -5.99 -43.61 11.86
CA THR A 405 -4.88 -43.42 12.82
C THR A 405 -4.23 -42.03 12.66
N SER A 406 -4.24 -41.29 13.77
CA SER A 406 -3.29 -40.29 14.30
C SER A 406 -2.19 -39.60 13.47
N THR A 407 -1.98 -38.34 13.89
CA THR A 407 -0.74 -37.53 14.01
C THR A 407 -0.30 -36.62 12.86
N ALA A 408 0.07 -35.41 13.31
CA ALA A 408 0.45 -34.21 12.57
C ALA A 408 1.73 -34.36 11.74
N GLY A 409 1.73 -33.69 10.58
CA GLY A 409 2.90 -33.49 9.75
C GLY A 409 2.54 -32.56 8.60
N ALA A 410 2.93 -31.29 8.71
CA ALA A 410 2.87 -30.33 7.61
C ALA A 410 3.84 -30.80 6.51
N GLN A 411 3.30 -31.28 5.39
CA GLN A 411 4.07 -31.54 4.18
C GLN A 411 3.97 -30.32 3.24
N LEU A 412 5.10 -29.63 3.12
CA LEU A 412 5.42 -28.80 1.96
C LEU A 412 5.54 -29.71 0.73
N ILE A 413 4.70 -29.48 -0.28
CA ILE A 413 4.87 -30.07 -1.61
C ILE A 413 5.20 -28.94 -2.58
N GLY A 414 6.30 -29.14 -3.31
CA GLY A 414 6.91 -28.16 -4.19
C GLY A 414 6.10 -27.88 -5.45
N GLY A 415 6.16 -26.62 -5.88
CA GLY A 415 5.80 -26.20 -7.22
C GLY A 415 7.08 -25.96 -8.02
N GLY A 416 7.29 -26.76 -9.06
CA GLY A 416 8.44 -26.67 -9.95
C GLY A 416 8.46 -25.36 -10.74
N ILE A 417 9.66 -24.81 -10.87
CA ILE A 417 9.96 -23.64 -11.69
C ILE A 417 10.21 -24.13 -13.11
N SER A 418 9.47 -23.60 -14.08
CA SER A 418 9.73 -23.82 -15.50
C SER A 418 10.84 -22.85 -15.97
N PRO A 419 11.91 -23.30 -16.65
CA PRO A 419 12.95 -22.40 -17.12
C PRO A 419 12.60 -21.83 -18.50
N THR A 420 12.20 -20.58 -18.54
CA THR A 420 12.30 -19.75 -19.76
C THR A 420 12.98 -18.46 -19.38
N LEU A 421 14.29 -18.35 -19.65
CA LEU A 421 15.04 -17.11 -19.88
C LEU A 421 16.53 -17.42 -20.09
N PHE A 422 16.88 -17.92 -21.28
CA PHE A 422 18.20 -17.75 -21.86
C PHE A 422 18.04 -17.61 -23.37
N THR A 423 17.88 -16.37 -23.83
CA THR A 423 18.14 -16.01 -25.23
C THR A 423 18.93 -14.72 -25.23
N SER A 424 20.25 -14.86 -25.31
CA SER A 424 21.16 -13.78 -25.67
C SER A 424 21.14 -13.60 -27.19
N ASN A 425 20.85 -12.39 -27.65
CA ASN A 425 21.09 -11.98 -29.02
C ASN A 425 22.60 -11.80 -29.23
N GLN A 426 23.22 -12.65 -30.05
CA GLN A 426 24.53 -12.37 -30.64
C GLN A 426 24.34 -11.44 -31.84
N VAL A 427 25.05 -10.31 -31.83
CA VAL A 427 25.26 -9.44 -32.98
C VAL A 427 26.62 -9.81 -33.57
N ASP A 428 26.61 -10.39 -34.77
CA ASP A 428 27.79 -10.57 -35.61
C ASP A 428 28.21 -9.23 -36.21
N ILE A 429 29.49 -8.88 -36.10
CA ILE A 429 30.16 -7.92 -36.97
C ILE A 429 31.40 -8.63 -37.53
N ARG A 430 31.47 -8.65 -38.88
CA ARG A 430 32.62 -9.12 -39.67
C ARG A 430 33.80 -8.17 -39.56
#